data_AF-A0A848WY10-F1
#
_entry.id   AF-A0A848WY10-F1
#
_cell.length_a   1.000
_cell.length_b   1.000
_cell.length_c   1.000
_cell.angle_alpha   90.00
_cell.angle_beta   90.00
_cell.angle_gamma   90.00
#
_symmetry.space_group_name_H-M   'P 1'
#
loop_
_entity.id
_entity.type
_entity.pdbx_description
1 polymer ?
#
loop_
_entity_poly.entity_id
_entity_poly.type
_entity_poly.pdbx_seq_one_letter_code
_entity_poly.pdbx_strand_id
1 'polypeptide(L)'
;MNLPFILAQDDIESAAEGGMGIIEKLQQWAELIPGGVGIWLFAIILLFVGFWILKQVRKLVEKLMEKTNIDDKIAKLLGQETANSEKAVGAFVFYFLLVILLIFVLNLVGQEDLVASLQGMLNQFLEFIPKLVGAGVLGFITYIIAKVAREILTGILSSARVDERLGTGEGKPITNAVGIVAFFGIILLMLPAVLGLLELNSVSEPISDVVNQIFGYIPNLFAGVILFAIGYLIATIVQKVLSNVLAAIGADALPSKLGHTGDELIGGKKLSDLAGIVAMASILVVLGAQAIEKMQLGFISDLSKELVPGYFNILIAVIIFAVAFFVANFLSKLVPSPFWAKVVKIGVIVFLGAVALQKANISSLTNETFQVLITAAIVAGAFALGVGGAIAIGLGGRERAKKFLDRFGSNS
;
A
#
# COMPACT_ATOMS: atom_id res chain seq x y z
N MET A 1 -53.22 17.33 -21.51
CA MET A 1 -53.45 18.70 -21.00
C MET A 1 -52.47 19.59 -21.75
N ASN A 2 -52.95 20.25 -22.82
CA ASN A 2 -52.11 21.03 -23.73
C ASN A 2 -51.75 22.39 -23.10
N LEU A 3 -50.46 22.65 -22.95
CA LEU A 3 -49.92 23.96 -22.57
C LEU A 3 -49.88 24.89 -23.80
N PRO A 4 -50.09 26.20 -23.63
CA PRO A 4 -50.09 27.18 -24.72
C PRO A 4 -48.64 27.52 -25.08
N PHE A 5 -48.00 26.70 -25.92
CA PHE A 5 -46.64 26.96 -26.43
C PHE A 5 -46.64 27.63 -27.83
N ILE A 6 -47.82 27.73 -28.47
CA ILE A 6 -47.96 28.17 -29.87
C ILE A 6 -47.94 29.70 -30.03
N LEU A 7 -48.13 30.48 -28.94
CA LEU A 7 -48.17 31.96 -29.02
C LEU A 7 -46.81 32.66 -28.90
N ALA A 8 -45.69 31.92 -28.84
CA ALA A 8 -44.35 32.53 -28.73
C ALA A 8 -43.55 32.49 -30.03
N GLN A 9 -43.95 31.69 -31.02
CA GLN A 9 -43.13 31.45 -32.21
C GLN A 9 -43.18 32.62 -33.20
N ASP A 10 -44.37 33.17 -33.44
CA ASP A 10 -44.58 34.34 -34.31
C ASP A 10 -43.87 35.61 -33.75
N ASP A 11 -43.90 35.80 -32.43
CA ASP A 11 -43.24 36.92 -31.77
C ASP A 11 -41.70 36.82 -31.83
N ILE A 12 -41.17 35.58 -31.82
CA ILE A 12 -39.72 35.32 -31.93
C ILE A 12 -39.25 35.51 -33.38
N GLU A 13 -40.02 35.05 -34.38
CA GLU A 13 -39.71 35.25 -35.80
C GLU A 13 -39.78 36.74 -36.19
N SER A 14 -40.79 37.47 -35.73
CA SER A 14 -40.91 38.92 -35.97
C SER A 14 -39.74 39.70 -35.34
N ALA A 15 -39.31 39.31 -34.14
CA ALA A 15 -38.14 39.90 -33.49
C ALA A 15 -36.81 39.54 -34.22
N ALA A 16 -36.71 38.34 -34.79
CA ALA A 16 -35.54 37.89 -35.54
C ALA A 16 -35.39 38.62 -36.89
N GLU A 17 -36.48 38.80 -37.64
CA GLU A 17 -36.50 39.57 -38.88
C GLU A 17 -36.16 41.05 -38.63
N GLY A 18 -36.74 41.65 -37.58
CA GLY A 18 -36.42 43.01 -37.17
C GLY A 18 -34.95 43.17 -36.77
N GLY A 19 -34.37 42.16 -36.12
CA GLY A 19 -32.95 42.10 -35.77
C GLY A 19 -32.03 42.03 -36.99
N MET A 20 -32.35 41.18 -37.97
CA MET A 20 -31.56 41.06 -39.20
C MET A 20 -31.56 42.34 -40.03
N GLY A 21 -32.70 43.04 -40.14
CA GLY A 21 -32.76 44.33 -40.84
C GLY A 21 -31.94 45.45 -40.19
N ILE A 22 -31.75 45.40 -38.87
CA ILE A 22 -30.86 46.33 -38.15
C ILE A 22 -29.39 45.99 -38.43
N ILE A 23 -29.04 44.70 -38.49
CA ILE A 23 -27.69 44.23 -38.79
C ILE A 23 -27.27 44.69 -40.19
N GLU A 24 -28.11 44.48 -41.22
CA GLU A 24 -27.81 44.91 -42.60
C GLU A 24 -27.59 46.42 -42.70
N LYS A 25 -28.44 47.23 -42.06
CA LYS A 25 -28.30 48.69 -42.07
C LYS A 25 -27.00 49.14 -41.40
N LEU A 26 -26.63 48.51 -40.29
CA LEU A 26 -25.39 48.83 -39.60
C LEU A 26 -24.16 48.37 -40.39
N GLN A 27 -24.26 47.26 -41.12
CA GLN A 27 -23.20 46.77 -42.00
C GLN A 27 -22.97 47.71 -43.19
N GLN A 28 -24.05 48.18 -43.82
CA GLN A 28 -23.98 49.21 -44.87
C GLN A 28 -23.35 50.52 -44.36
N TRP A 29 -23.68 50.92 -43.13
CA TRP A 29 -23.04 52.08 -42.49
C TRP A 29 -21.55 51.86 -42.20
N ALA A 30 -21.16 50.65 -41.83
CA ALA A 30 -19.77 50.30 -41.56
C ALA A 30 -18.90 50.34 -42.82
N GLU A 31 -19.45 49.98 -43.99
CA GLU A 31 -18.77 50.06 -45.30
C GLU A 31 -18.50 51.49 -45.77
N LEU A 32 -19.29 52.48 -45.31
CA LEU A 32 -19.12 53.89 -45.66
C LEU A 32 -17.88 54.54 -45.01
N ILE A 33 -17.26 53.89 -44.02
CA ILE A 33 -16.10 54.42 -43.28
C ILE A 33 -14.80 53.84 -43.89
N PRO A 34 -13.98 54.64 -44.60
CA PRO A 34 -12.74 54.15 -45.21
C PRO A 34 -11.71 53.69 -44.17
N GLY A 35 -10.96 52.63 -44.47
CA GLY A 35 -9.81 52.17 -43.66
C GLY A 35 -10.08 51.06 -42.65
N GLY A 36 -11.20 50.33 -42.75
CA GLY A 36 -11.48 49.12 -41.95
C GLY A 36 -11.92 49.38 -40.49
N VAL A 37 -11.88 50.64 -40.04
CA VAL A 37 -12.30 51.04 -38.68
C VAL A 37 -13.81 50.84 -38.46
N GLY A 38 -14.62 50.91 -39.53
CA GLY A 38 -16.08 50.71 -39.46
C GLY A 38 -16.49 49.34 -38.91
N ILE A 39 -15.77 48.27 -39.30
CA ILE A 39 -16.05 46.90 -38.86
C ILE A 39 -15.80 46.74 -37.35
N TRP A 40 -14.73 47.34 -36.83
CA TRP A 40 -14.41 47.32 -35.40
C TRP A 40 -15.43 48.11 -34.56
N LEU A 41 -15.88 49.26 -35.04
CA LEU A 41 -16.93 50.03 -34.37
C LEU A 41 -18.25 49.27 -34.33
N PHE A 42 -18.62 48.64 -35.45
CA PHE A 42 -19.82 47.82 -35.53
C PHE A 42 -19.74 46.60 -34.58
N ALA A 43 -18.59 45.92 -34.53
CA ALA A 43 -18.32 44.84 -33.60
C ALA A 43 -18.50 45.25 -32.12
N ILE A 44 -18.00 46.42 -31.73
CA ILE A 44 -18.16 46.95 -30.36
C ILE A 44 -19.64 47.23 -30.04
N ILE A 45 -20.36 47.87 -30.96
CA ILE A 45 -21.80 48.13 -30.81
C ILE A 45 -22.56 46.81 -30.66
N LEU A 46 -22.25 45.82 -31.50
CA LEU A 46 -22.90 44.52 -31.49
C LEU A 46 -22.63 43.74 -30.20
N LEU A 47 -21.41 43.83 -29.66
CA LEU A 47 -21.07 43.24 -28.36
C LEU A 47 -21.87 43.90 -27.22
N PHE A 48 -22.00 45.23 -27.23
CA PHE A 48 -22.77 45.96 -26.22
C PHE A 48 -24.27 45.63 -26.26
N VAL A 49 -24.87 45.66 -27.46
CA VAL A 49 -26.28 45.33 -27.67
C VAL A 49 -26.54 43.86 -27.33
N GLY A 50 -25.69 42.96 -27.82
CA GLY A 50 -25.77 41.54 -27.53
C GLY A 50 -25.67 41.27 -26.02
N PHE A 51 -24.70 41.84 -25.32
CA PHE A 51 -24.56 41.71 -23.87
C PHE A 51 -25.84 42.13 -23.11
N TRP A 52 -26.48 43.22 -23.55
CA TRP A 52 -27.74 43.67 -22.96
C TRP A 52 -28.87 42.67 -23.17
N ILE A 53 -29.00 42.13 -24.39
CA ILE A 53 -29.98 41.08 -24.72
C ILE A 53 -29.73 39.82 -23.86
N LEU A 54 -28.48 39.36 -23.79
CA LEU A 54 -28.12 38.17 -23.01
C LEU A 54 -28.47 38.31 -21.53
N LYS A 55 -28.32 39.50 -20.95
CA LYS A 55 -28.72 39.77 -19.56
C LYS A 55 -30.22 39.59 -19.34
N GLN A 56 -31.03 39.88 -20.35
CA GLN A 56 -32.47 39.69 -20.28
C GLN A 56 -32.84 38.21 -20.45
N VAL A 57 -32.16 37.50 -21.35
CA VAL A 57 -32.28 36.03 -21.48
C VAL A 57 -31.94 35.34 -20.17
N ARG A 58 -30.86 35.74 -19.50
CA ARG A 58 -30.49 35.23 -18.17
C ARG A 58 -31.63 35.33 -17.15
N LYS A 59 -32.24 36.51 -17.01
CA LYS A 59 -33.37 36.72 -16.07
C LYS A 59 -34.58 35.86 -16.43
N LEU A 60 -34.81 35.65 -17.73
CA LEU A 60 -35.89 34.80 -18.19
C LEU A 60 -35.63 33.34 -17.79
N VAL A 61 -34.40 32.85 -18.00
CA VAL A 61 -33.98 31.49 -17.61
C VAL A 61 -34.08 31.30 -16.09
N GLU A 62 -33.62 32.27 -15.30
CA GLU A 62 -33.74 32.25 -13.84
C GLU A 62 -35.22 32.13 -13.42
N LYS A 63 -36.11 32.96 -13.97
CA LYS A 63 -37.57 32.91 -13.70
C LYS A 63 -38.25 31.62 -14.15
N LEU A 64 -37.76 31.00 -15.24
CA LEU A 64 -38.31 29.74 -15.72
C LEU A 64 -37.88 28.60 -14.80
N MET A 65 -36.63 28.60 -14.33
CA MET A 65 -36.16 27.59 -13.38
C MET A 65 -36.82 27.71 -12.02
N GLU A 66 -37.07 28.92 -11.50
CA GLU A 66 -37.82 29.14 -10.25
C GLU A 66 -39.21 28.47 -10.26
N LYS A 67 -39.81 28.25 -11.43
CA LYS A 67 -41.11 27.56 -11.55
C LYS A 67 -41.00 26.04 -11.48
N THR A 68 -39.80 25.51 -11.70
CA THR A 68 -39.50 24.08 -11.64
C THR A 68 -38.73 23.84 -10.34
N ASN A 69 -39.35 23.22 -9.32
CA ASN A 69 -38.77 22.85 -8.01
C ASN A 69 -37.52 21.93 -8.10
N ILE A 70 -36.52 22.34 -8.88
CA ILE A 70 -35.27 21.64 -9.19
C ILE A 70 -34.25 22.03 -8.12
N ASP A 71 -34.29 23.27 -7.65
CA ASP A 71 -33.53 23.78 -6.51
C ASP A 71 -33.78 22.97 -5.24
N ASP A 72 -35.04 22.71 -4.89
CA ASP A 72 -35.44 21.90 -3.73
C ASP A 72 -34.88 20.48 -3.80
N LYS A 73 -34.87 19.89 -5.00
CA LYS A 73 -34.34 18.55 -5.23
C LYS A 73 -32.82 18.51 -5.09
N ILE A 74 -32.13 19.52 -5.62
CA ILE A 74 -30.67 19.64 -5.54
C ILE A 74 -30.24 19.91 -4.09
N ALA A 75 -30.94 20.80 -3.39
CA ALA A 75 -30.69 21.14 -1.98
C ALA A 75 -30.78 19.89 -1.08
N LYS A 76 -31.83 19.07 -1.26
CA LYS A 76 -31.99 17.80 -0.54
C LYS A 76 -30.89 16.79 -0.83
N LEU A 77 -30.41 16.70 -2.07
CA LEU A 77 -29.33 15.80 -2.45
C LEU A 77 -27.97 16.23 -1.90
N LEU A 78 -27.74 17.54 -1.79
CA LEU A 78 -26.49 18.12 -1.27
C LEU A 78 -26.50 18.30 0.25
N GLY A 79 -27.63 18.06 0.91
CA GLY A 79 -27.78 18.29 2.35
C GLY A 79 -27.61 19.76 2.75
N GLN A 80 -27.90 20.69 1.85
CA GLN A 80 -27.86 22.13 2.10
C GLN A 80 -29.27 22.70 2.17
N GLU A 81 -29.47 23.75 2.97
CA GLU A 81 -30.79 24.38 3.16
C GLU A 81 -31.30 25.09 1.89
N THR A 82 -30.40 25.55 1.02
CA THR A 82 -30.76 26.19 -0.25
C THR A 82 -29.70 25.90 -1.32
N ALA A 83 -30.12 25.48 -2.52
CA ALA A 83 -29.25 25.42 -3.69
C ALA A 83 -29.55 26.64 -4.56
N ASN A 84 -28.56 27.52 -4.79
CA ASN A 84 -28.71 28.67 -5.72
C ASN A 84 -28.59 28.22 -7.20
N SER A 85 -29.26 27.12 -7.56
CA SER A 85 -29.11 26.47 -8.87
C SER A 85 -29.66 27.32 -10.02
N GLU A 86 -30.69 28.11 -9.79
CA GLU A 86 -31.32 28.99 -10.78
C GLU A 86 -30.35 30.10 -11.18
N LYS A 87 -29.73 30.74 -10.18
CA LYS A 87 -28.70 31.76 -10.40
C LYS A 87 -27.47 31.16 -11.10
N ALA A 88 -27.07 29.95 -10.73
CA ALA A 88 -25.96 29.25 -11.36
C ALA A 88 -26.25 28.92 -12.83
N VAL A 89 -27.42 28.35 -13.13
CA VAL A 89 -27.83 28.02 -14.51
C VAL A 89 -28.06 29.28 -15.33
N GLY A 90 -28.69 30.31 -14.77
CA GLY A 90 -28.85 31.60 -15.44
C GLY A 90 -27.51 32.25 -15.78
N ALA A 91 -26.57 32.27 -14.83
CA ALA A 91 -25.21 32.73 -15.09
C ALA A 91 -24.49 31.87 -16.14
N PHE A 92 -24.64 30.56 -16.08
CA PHE A 92 -24.06 29.65 -17.05
C PHE A 92 -24.57 29.92 -18.48
N VAL A 93 -25.90 29.97 -18.67
CA VAL A 93 -26.52 30.28 -19.98
C VAL A 93 -26.06 31.64 -20.48
N PHE A 94 -25.96 32.63 -19.60
CA PHE A 94 -25.43 33.95 -19.94
C PHE A 94 -24.01 33.89 -20.50
N TYR A 95 -23.06 33.26 -19.78
CA TYR A 95 -21.68 33.15 -20.23
C TYR A 95 -21.54 32.27 -21.48
N PHE A 96 -22.33 31.21 -21.58
CA PHE A 96 -22.35 30.35 -22.76
C PHE A 96 -22.78 31.12 -24.01
N LEU A 97 -23.89 31.85 -23.92
CA LEU A 97 -24.36 32.71 -25.01
C LEU A 97 -23.40 33.88 -25.28
N LEU A 98 -22.69 34.38 -24.26
CA LEU A 98 -21.67 35.41 -24.42
C LEU A 98 -20.50 34.91 -25.26
N VAL A 99 -20.08 33.65 -25.08
CA VAL A 99 -19.04 33.04 -25.92
C VAL A 99 -19.52 32.90 -27.36
N ILE A 100 -20.77 32.50 -27.59
CA ILE A 100 -21.35 32.44 -28.96
C ILE A 100 -21.38 33.83 -29.59
N LEU A 101 -21.81 34.85 -28.84
CA LEU A 101 -21.79 36.25 -29.28
C LEU A 101 -20.36 36.70 -29.61
N LEU A 102 -19.38 36.34 -28.78
CA LEU A 102 -17.98 36.68 -28.98
C LEU A 102 -17.44 36.02 -30.24
N ILE A 103 -17.73 34.73 -30.47
CA ILE A 103 -17.37 34.01 -31.70
C ILE A 103 -17.95 34.71 -32.92
N PHE A 104 -19.23 35.10 -32.86
CA PHE A 104 -19.89 35.81 -33.95
C PHE A 104 -19.22 37.16 -34.25
N VAL A 105 -18.94 37.95 -33.20
CA VAL A 105 -18.24 39.25 -33.32
C VAL A 105 -16.83 39.08 -33.88
N LEU A 106 -16.07 38.09 -33.41
CA LEU A 106 -14.71 37.84 -33.88
C LEU A 106 -14.67 37.38 -35.35
N ASN A 107 -15.66 36.58 -35.77
CA ASN A 107 -15.80 36.16 -37.17
C ASN A 107 -16.04 37.36 -38.09
N LEU A 108 -16.93 38.26 -37.67
CA LEU A 108 -17.23 39.49 -38.40
C LEU A 108 -15.99 40.39 -38.61
N VAL A 109 -15.07 40.38 -37.65
CA VAL A 109 -13.83 41.18 -37.67
C VAL A 109 -12.68 40.44 -38.39
N GLY A 110 -12.91 39.21 -38.87
CA GLY A 110 -11.92 38.42 -39.61
C GLY A 110 -10.86 37.76 -38.73
N GLN A 111 -11.14 37.54 -37.44
CA GLN A 111 -10.22 36.87 -36.51
C GLN A 111 -10.43 35.34 -36.52
N GLU A 112 -10.17 34.72 -37.67
CA GLU A 112 -10.45 33.30 -37.91
C GLU A 112 -9.74 32.35 -36.92
N ASP A 113 -8.48 32.64 -36.55
CA ASP A 113 -7.71 31.81 -35.61
C ASP A 113 -8.31 31.80 -34.19
N LEU A 114 -8.75 32.97 -33.72
CA LEU A 114 -9.39 33.12 -32.41
C LEU A 114 -10.76 32.45 -32.41
N VAL A 115 -11.51 32.60 -33.51
CA VAL A 115 -12.80 31.95 -33.72
C VAL A 115 -12.63 30.43 -33.69
N ALA A 116 -11.65 29.88 -34.42
CA ALA A 116 -11.41 28.44 -34.47
C ALA A 116 -11.10 27.87 -33.08
N SER A 117 -10.29 28.57 -32.29
CA SER A 117 -9.96 28.15 -30.92
C SER A 117 -11.19 28.16 -30.00
N LEU A 118 -11.99 29.23 -30.04
CA LEU A 118 -13.21 29.36 -29.24
C LEU A 118 -14.29 28.37 -29.67
N GLN A 119 -14.45 28.14 -30.98
CA GLN A 119 -15.34 27.12 -31.52
C GLN A 119 -14.92 25.72 -31.08
N GLY A 120 -13.60 25.43 -31.08
CA GLY A 120 -13.07 24.17 -30.55
C GLY A 120 -13.44 23.94 -29.08
N MET A 121 -13.27 24.96 -28.23
CA MET A 121 -13.67 24.91 -26.82
C MET A 121 -15.20 24.74 -26.66
N LEU A 122 -15.99 25.43 -27.47
CA LEU A 122 -17.44 25.33 -27.47
C LEU A 122 -17.91 23.93 -27.86
N ASN A 123 -17.33 23.36 -28.93
CA ASN A 123 -17.65 22.02 -29.39
C ASN A 123 -17.27 20.98 -28.35
N GLN A 124 -16.07 21.06 -27.77
CA GLN A 124 -15.64 20.17 -26.69
C GLN A 124 -16.57 20.25 -25.48
N PHE A 125 -17.01 21.45 -25.11
CA PHE A 125 -17.97 21.63 -24.03
C PHE A 125 -19.35 21.02 -24.36
N LEU A 126 -19.86 21.20 -25.59
CA LEU A 126 -21.12 20.61 -26.02
C LEU A 126 -21.07 19.08 -26.07
N GLU A 127 -19.95 18.50 -26.52
CA GLU A 127 -19.71 17.05 -26.47
C GLU A 127 -19.62 16.51 -25.05
N PHE A 128 -19.18 17.33 -24.09
CA PHE A 128 -19.14 16.94 -22.69
C PHE A 128 -20.53 16.81 -22.08
N ILE A 129 -21.57 17.50 -22.58
CA ILE A 129 -22.92 17.43 -22.01
C ILE A 129 -23.50 16.00 -22.08
N PRO A 130 -23.57 15.33 -23.27
CA PRO A 130 -24.01 13.93 -23.34
C PRO A 130 -23.14 12.98 -22.51
N LYS A 131 -21.82 13.17 -22.51
CA LYS A 131 -20.86 12.36 -21.74
C LYS A 131 -21.11 12.49 -20.23
N LEU A 132 -21.34 13.70 -19.75
CA LEU A 132 -21.66 14.01 -18.36
C LEU A 132 -22.97 13.35 -17.91
N VAL A 133 -23.99 13.39 -18.77
CA VAL A 133 -25.25 12.68 -18.50
C VAL A 133 -25.03 11.17 -18.45
N GLY A 134 -24.31 10.59 -19.41
CA GLY A 134 -23.99 9.16 -19.45
C GLY A 134 -23.20 8.69 -18.22
N ALA A 135 -22.15 9.42 -17.85
CA ALA A 135 -21.37 9.17 -16.65
C ALA A 135 -22.18 9.37 -15.36
N GLY A 136 -23.07 10.37 -15.31
CA GLY A 136 -23.98 10.60 -14.19
C GLY A 136 -24.94 9.42 -13.98
N VAL A 137 -25.51 8.89 -15.08
CA VAL A 137 -26.37 7.69 -15.04
C VAL A 137 -25.57 6.46 -14.59
N LEU A 138 -24.40 6.20 -15.17
CA LEU A 138 -23.56 5.06 -14.78
C LEU A 138 -23.06 5.17 -13.33
N GLY A 139 -22.70 6.37 -12.89
CA GLY A 139 -22.30 6.66 -11.51
C GLY A 139 -23.46 6.44 -10.53
N PHE A 140 -24.68 6.83 -10.89
CA PHE A 140 -25.86 6.56 -10.08
C PHE A 140 -26.16 5.05 -9.99
N ILE A 141 -26.07 4.33 -11.10
CA ILE A 141 -26.19 2.86 -11.12
C ILE A 141 -25.12 2.23 -10.23
N THR A 142 -23.87 2.69 -10.34
CA THR A 142 -22.73 2.23 -9.52
C THR A 142 -23.00 2.46 -8.03
N TYR A 143 -23.51 3.63 -7.65
CA TYR A 143 -23.89 3.95 -6.28
C TYR A 143 -24.97 2.99 -5.74
N ILE A 144 -26.00 2.70 -6.54
CA ILE A 144 -27.05 1.75 -6.16
C ILE A 144 -26.45 0.35 -5.95
N ILE A 145 -25.64 -0.14 -6.90
CA ILE A 145 -25.00 -1.45 -6.82
C ILE A 145 -24.12 -1.55 -5.57
N ALA A 146 -23.29 -0.53 -5.32
CA ALA A 146 -22.43 -0.48 -4.14
C ALA A 146 -23.24 -0.49 -2.83
N LYS A 147 -24.34 0.28 -2.78
CA LYS A 147 -25.22 0.33 -1.61
C LYS A 147 -25.89 -1.02 -1.35
N VAL A 148 -26.45 -1.63 -2.38
CA VAL A 148 -27.11 -2.95 -2.28
C VAL A 148 -26.10 -4.02 -1.83
N ALA A 149 -24.90 -4.04 -2.43
CA ALA A 149 -23.86 -4.99 -2.05
C ALA A 149 -23.41 -4.80 -0.59
N ARG A 150 -23.28 -3.56 -0.11
CA ARG A 150 -23.00 -3.27 1.30
C ARG A 150 -24.09 -3.82 2.21
N GLU A 151 -25.35 -3.59 1.90
CA GLU A 151 -26.47 -4.08 2.71
C GLU A 151 -26.51 -5.62 2.75
N ILE A 152 -26.28 -6.28 1.61
CA ILE A 152 -26.18 -7.74 1.54
C ILE A 152 -25.02 -8.26 2.38
N LEU A 153 -23.81 -7.71 2.21
CA LEU A 153 -22.62 -8.16 2.93
C LEU A 153 -22.76 -7.96 4.45
N THR A 154 -23.25 -6.79 4.87
CA THR A 154 -23.49 -6.53 6.29
C THR A 154 -24.55 -7.45 6.87
N GLY A 155 -25.65 -7.70 6.14
CA GLY A 155 -26.69 -8.64 6.56
C GLY A 155 -26.22 -10.09 6.70
N ILE A 156 -25.34 -10.55 5.81
CA ILE A 156 -24.74 -11.90 5.89
C ILE A 156 -23.82 -12.00 7.11
N LEU A 157 -22.94 -11.02 7.32
CA LEU A 157 -21.97 -11.02 8.42
C LEU A 157 -22.64 -10.91 9.80
N SER A 158 -23.68 -10.07 9.91
CA SER A 158 -24.47 -9.97 11.14
C SER A 158 -25.23 -11.27 11.41
N SER A 159 -25.78 -11.92 10.38
CA SER A 159 -26.45 -13.22 10.52
C SER A 159 -25.48 -14.32 10.95
N ALA A 160 -24.22 -14.25 10.51
CA ALA A 160 -23.16 -15.18 10.88
C ALA A 160 -22.56 -14.91 12.28
N ARG A 161 -22.99 -13.84 12.97
CA ARG A 161 -22.49 -13.44 14.29
C ARG A 161 -20.96 -13.29 14.33
N VAL A 162 -20.42 -12.66 13.30
CA VAL A 162 -18.97 -12.47 13.14
C VAL A 162 -18.41 -11.57 14.24
N ASP A 163 -19.14 -10.52 14.61
CA ASP A 163 -18.72 -9.58 15.66
C ASP A 163 -18.59 -10.29 17.03
N GLU A 164 -19.48 -11.24 17.34
CA GLU A 164 -19.40 -12.04 18.56
C GLU A 164 -18.26 -13.07 18.53
N ARG A 165 -18.02 -13.70 17.37
CA ARG A 165 -16.93 -14.68 17.21
C ARG A 165 -15.54 -14.06 17.29
N LEU A 166 -15.42 -12.79 16.92
CA LEU A 166 -14.17 -12.03 16.96
C LEU A 166 -13.97 -11.26 18.26
N GLY A 167 -14.92 -11.35 19.21
CA GLY A 167 -14.82 -10.71 20.52
C GLY A 167 -14.94 -9.19 20.48
N THR A 168 -15.49 -8.62 19.40
CA THR A 168 -15.75 -7.18 19.29
C THR A 168 -17.09 -6.84 19.94
N GLY A 169 -17.18 -7.06 21.26
CA GLY A 169 -18.44 -6.92 22.00
C GLY A 169 -18.86 -5.48 22.29
N GLU A 170 -17.96 -4.49 22.23
CA GLU A 170 -18.28 -3.09 22.57
C GLU A 170 -17.53 -2.04 21.71
N GLY A 171 -16.63 -2.47 20.83
CA GLY A 171 -15.96 -1.62 19.83
C GLY A 171 -16.74 -1.59 18.51
N LYS A 172 -16.59 -0.52 17.71
CA LYS A 172 -17.24 -0.36 16.40
C LYS A 172 -17.30 -1.71 15.63
N PRO A 173 -18.49 -2.22 15.28
CA PRO A 173 -18.63 -3.58 14.75
C PRO A 173 -17.87 -3.73 13.44
N ILE A 174 -17.10 -4.82 13.32
CA ILE A 174 -16.32 -5.16 12.14
C ILE A 174 -17.25 -5.30 10.94
N THR A 175 -18.47 -5.80 11.14
CA THR A 175 -19.50 -5.91 10.10
C THR A 175 -19.73 -4.59 9.37
N ASN A 176 -19.84 -3.46 10.08
CA ASN A 176 -20.06 -2.16 9.44
C ASN A 176 -18.81 -1.68 8.69
N ALA A 177 -17.61 -1.90 9.26
CA ALA A 177 -16.36 -1.56 8.59
C ALA A 177 -16.20 -2.31 7.27
N VAL A 178 -16.48 -3.62 7.25
CA VAL A 178 -16.46 -4.44 6.04
C VAL A 178 -17.49 -3.95 5.01
N GLY A 179 -18.70 -3.60 5.46
CA GLY A 179 -19.71 -3.01 4.59
C GLY A 179 -19.27 -1.69 3.94
N ILE A 180 -18.61 -0.81 4.70
CA ILE A 180 -18.09 0.47 4.20
C ILE A 180 -16.95 0.22 3.20
N VAL A 181 -16.02 -0.68 3.51
CA VAL A 181 -14.93 -1.06 2.61
C VAL A 181 -15.48 -1.66 1.32
N ALA A 182 -16.50 -2.52 1.39
CA ALA A 182 -17.14 -3.07 0.21
C ALA A 182 -17.84 -2.00 -0.64
N PHE A 183 -18.52 -1.04 -0.01
CA PHE A 183 -19.16 0.08 -0.71
C PHE A 183 -18.15 0.90 -1.49
N PHE A 184 -17.08 1.39 -0.84
CA PHE A 184 -16.04 2.17 -1.50
C PHE A 184 -15.22 1.33 -2.47
N GLY A 185 -15.01 0.05 -2.17
CA GLY A 185 -14.35 -0.90 -3.07
C GLY A 185 -15.09 -1.06 -4.37
N ILE A 186 -16.41 -1.27 -4.34
CA ILE A 186 -17.23 -1.37 -5.55
C ILE A 186 -17.24 -0.07 -6.34
N ILE A 187 -17.34 1.08 -5.66
CA ILE A 187 -17.21 2.38 -6.32
C ILE A 187 -15.85 2.48 -7.00
N LEU A 188 -14.75 2.15 -6.32
CA LEU A 188 -13.40 2.18 -6.88
C LEU A 188 -13.27 1.27 -8.11
N LEU A 189 -13.86 0.06 -8.07
CA LEU A 189 -13.85 -0.88 -9.18
C LEU A 189 -14.60 -0.35 -10.42
N MET A 190 -15.69 0.37 -10.21
CA MET A 190 -16.54 0.92 -11.27
C MET A 190 -16.15 2.34 -11.69
N LEU A 191 -15.33 3.03 -10.89
CA LEU A 191 -14.92 4.40 -11.12
C LEU A 191 -14.20 4.58 -12.47
N PRO A 192 -13.29 3.70 -12.92
CA PRO A 192 -12.71 3.81 -14.25
C PRO A 192 -13.74 3.80 -15.38
N ALA A 193 -14.82 3.02 -15.26
CA ALA A 193 -15.88 2.97 -16.27
C ALA A 193 -16.65 4.30 -16.33
N VAL A 194 -16.92 4.91 -15.17
CA VAL A 194 -17.57 6.24 -15.08
C VAL A 194 -16.67 7.34 -15.66
N LEU A 195 -15.38 7.33 -15.30
CA LEU A 195 -14.41 8.31 -15.79
C LEU A 195 -14.08 8.13 -17.29
N GLY A 196 -14.09 6.88 -17.77
CA GLY A 196 -13.92 6.56 -19.19
C GLY A 196 -15.05 7.11 -20.06
N LEU A 197 -16.29 7.12 -19.57
CA LEU A 197 -17.41 7.79 -20.25
C LEU A 197 -17.24 9.31 -20.34
N LEU A 198 -16.55 9.92 -19.36
CA LEU A 198 -16.17 11.33 -19.40
C LEU A 198 -14.92 11.59 -20.27
N GLU A 199 -14.34 10.53 -20.86
CA GLU A 199 -13.07 10.54 -21.61
C GLU A 199 -11.90 11.11 -20.80
N LEU A 200 -11.93 10.94 -19.47
CA LEU A 200 -10.87 11.36 -18.57
C LEU A 200 -9.76 10.31 -18.50
N ASN A 201 -9.23 9.90 -19.66
CA ASN A 201 -8.31 8.77 -19.81
C ASN A 201 -7.08 8.89 -18.90
N SER A 202 -6.47 10.08 -18.83
CA SER A 202 -5.31 10.35 -17.97
C SER A 202 -5.57 10.16 -16.47
N VAL A 203 -6.83 10.19 -16.04
CA VAL A 203 -7.25 9.96 -14.65
C VAL A 203 -7.73 8.52 -14.47
N SER A 204 -8.45 7.96 -15.43
CA SER A 204 -8.98 6.60 -15.35
C SER A 204 -7.92 5.52 -15.48
N GLU A 205 -6.81 5.78 -16.21
CA GLU A 205 -5.73 4.80 -16.42
C GLU A 205 -5.06 4.36 -15.10
N PRO A 206 -4.50 5.26 -14.25
CA PRO A 206 -3.90 4.85 -12.98
C PRO A 206 -4.87 4.11 -12.05
N ILE A 207 -6.16 4.49 -12.06
CA ILE A 207 -7.19 3.84 -11.26
C ILE A 207 -7.48 2.43 -11.83
N SER A 208 -7.54 2.29 -13.16
CA SER A 208 -7.68 1.00 -13.82
C SER A 208 -6.52 0.06 -13.50
N ASP A 209 -5.30 0.57 -13.45
CA ASP A 209 -4.13 -0.21 -13.07
C ASP A 209 -4.22 -0.76 -11.65
N VAL A 210 -4.68 0.06 -10.69
CA VAL A 210 -4.94 -0.41 -9.32
C VAL A 210 -6.02 -1.49 -9.29
N VAL A 211 -7.13 -1.29 -10.03
CA VAL A 211 -8.20 -2.30 -10.13
C VAL A 211 -7.69 -3.61 -10.74
N ASN A 212 -6.93 -3.52 -11.83
CA ASN A 212 -6.34 -4.68 -12.50
C ASN A 212 -5.32 -5.40 -11.61
N GLN A 213 -4.52 -4.67 -10.82
CA GLN A 213 -3.62 -5.26 -9.82
C GLN A 213 -4.40 -6.02 -8.75
N ILE A 214 -5.51 -5.47 -8.24
CA ILE A 214 -6.37 -6.15 -7.26
C ILE A 214 -6.92 -7.46 -7.85
N PHE A 215 -7.43 -7.46 -9.08
CA PHE A 215 -7.90 -8.67 -9.74
C PHE A 215 -6.76 -9.67 -10.01
N GLY A 216 -5.58 -9.17 -10.38
CA GLY A 216 -4.37 -9.98 -10.57
C GLY A 216 -3.89 -10.67 -9.30
N TYR A 217 -4.17 -10.10 -8.11
CA TYR A 217 -3.85 -10.74 -6.85
C TYR A 217 -4.77 -11.91 -6.50
N ILE A 218 -6.00 -11.98 -7.00
CA ILE A 218 -6.96 -13.04 -6.61
C ILE A 218 -6.44 -14.46 -6.96
N PRO A 219 -6.01 -14.75 -8.21
CA PRO A 219 -5.45 -16.05 -8.55
C PRO A 219 -4.16 -16.37 -7.78
N ASN A 220 -3.30 -15.36 -7.61
CA ASN A 220 -2.01 -15.49 -6.93
C ASN A 220 -2.15 -15.74 -5.43
N LEU A 221 -3.11 -15.09 -4.79
CA LEU A 221 -3.51 -15.34 -3.40
C LEU A 221 -3.92 -16.79 -3.22
N PHE A 222 -4.76 -17.30 -4.10
CA PHE A 222 -5.19 -18.70 -4.06
C PHE A 222 -4.02 -19.67 -4.22
N ALA A 223 -3.14 -19.43 -5.21
CA ALA A 223 -1.94 -20.24 -5.42
C ALA A 223 -1.00 -20.21 -4.20
N GLY A 224 -0.78 -19.03 -3.60
CA GLY A 224 0.04 -18.89 -2.40
C GLY A 224 -0.55 -19.58 -1.18
N VAL A 225 -1.88 -19.50 -0.97
CA VAL A 225 -2.56 -20.20 0.13
C VAL A 225 -2.40 -21.72 -0.01
N ILE A 226 -2.57 -22.24 -1.22
CA ILE A 226 -2.34 -23.66 -1.50
C ILE A 226 -0.89 -24.04 -1.20
N LEU A 227 0.07 -23.25 -1.68
CA LEU A 227 1.49 -23.50 -1.44
C LEU A 227 1.83 -23.52 0.05
N PHE A 228 1.30 -22.57 0.82
CA PHE A 228 1.48 -22.50 2.26
C PHE A 228 0.85 -23.72 2.97
N ALA A 229 -0.36 -24.11 2.58
CA ALA A 229 -1.04 -25.28 3.15
C ALA A 229 -0.26 -26.57 2.92
N ILE A 230 0.27 -26.77 1.69
CA ILE A 230 1.14 -27.90 1.37
C ILE A 230 2.42 -27.83 2.20
N GLY A 231 3.05 -26.65 2.31
CA GLY A 231 4.25 -26.46 3.09
C GLY A 231 4.06 -26.74 4.59
N TYR A 232 2.91 -26.35 5.15
CA TYR A 232 2.54 -26.65 6.52
C TYR A 232 2.41 -28.15 6.78
N LEU A 233 1.78 -28.88 5.84
CA LEU A 233 1.67 -30.33 5.92
C LEU A 233 3.06 -30.99 5.91
N ILE A 234 3.93 -30.60 4.98
CA ILE A 234 5.31 -31.10 4.87
C ILE A 234 6.09 -30.80 6.16
N ALA A 235 6.04 -29.56 6.65
CA ALA A 235 6.75 -29.14 7.85
C ALA A 235 6.33 -29.97 9.08
N THR A 236 5.03 -30.24 9.21
CA THR A 236 4.47 -31.05 10.30
C THR A 236 4.96 -32.50 10.25
N ILE A 237 5.04 -33.09 9.05
CA ILE A 237 5.58 -34.44 8.87
C ILE A 237 7.06 -34.47 9.24
N VAL A 238 7.85 -33.53 8.71
CA VAL A 238 9.30 -33.45 8.99
C VAL A 238 9.59 -33.22 10.47
N GLN A 239 8.82 -32.36 11.14
CA GLN A 239 8.93 -32.15 12.59
C GLN A 239 8.84 -33.47 13.35
N LYS A 240 7.78 -34.25 13.11
CA LYS A 240 7.52 -35.51 13.82
C LYS A 240 8.59 -36.54 13.51
N VAL A 241 8.96 -36.68 12.24
CA VAL A 241 10.01 -37.62 11.82
C VAL A 241 11.34 -37.26 12.49
N LEU A 242 11.74 -35.99 12.44
CA LEU A 242 13.01 -35.54 12.99
C LEU A 242 13.06 -35.68 14.52
N SER A 243 11.99 -35.29 15.23
CA SER A 243 11.87 -35.50 16.67
C SER A 243 12.02 -36.98 17.03
N ASN A 244 11.28 -37.86 16.34
CA ASN A 244 11.32 -39.30 16.64
C ASN A 244 12.70 -39.91 16.34
N VAL A 245 13.33 -39.54 15.22
CA VAL A 245 14.66 -40.04 14.85
C VAL A 245 15.72 -39.56 15.84
N LEU A 246 15.70 -38.27 16.23
CA LEU A 246 16.64 -37.71 17.20
C LEU A 246 16.47 -38.33 18.59
N ALA A 247 15.22 -38.57 19.01
CA ALA A 247 14.93 -39.28 20.25
C ALA A 247 15.46 -40.73 20.20
N ALA A 248 15.24 -41.44 19.08
CA ALA A 248 15.68 -42.83 18.90
C ALA A 248 17.20 -43.01 18.94
N ILE A 249 17.97 -42.04 18.44
CA ILE A 249 19.45 -42.06 18.53
C ILE A 249 19.97 -41.60 19.91
N GLY A 250 19.09 -41.25 20.84
CA GLY A 250 19.44 -40.84 22.20
C GLY A 250 19.91 -39.38 22.33
N ALA A 251 19.49 -38.49 21.42
CA ALA A 251 19.83 -37.07 21.51
C ALA A 251 19.31 -36.43 22.81
N ASP A 252 18.23 -36.96 23.38
CA ASP A 252 17.64 -36.48 24.64
C ASP A 252 18.55 -36.64 25.85
N ALA A 253 19.52 -37.57 25.81
CA ALA A 253 20.49 -37.78 26.89
C ALA A 253 21.74 -36.88 26.77
N LEU A 254 21.88 -36.08 25.69
CA LEU A 254 23.02 -35.18 25.53
C LEU A 254 23.05 -34.07 26.58
N PRO A 255 21.94 -33.34 26.88
CA PRO A 255 21.93 -32.27 27.88
C PRO A 255 22.42 -32.72 29.27
N SER A 256 21.95 -33.88 29.74
CA SER A 256 22.32 -34.43 31.05
C SER A 256 23.80 -34.86 31.10
N LYS A 257 24.34 -35.43 30.01
CA LYS A 257 25.79 -35.72 29.88
C LYS A 257 26.67 -34.46 29.88
N LEU A 258 26.08 -33.29 29.62
CA LEU A 258 26.76 -32.01 29.53
C LEU A 258 26.67 -31.17 30.80
N GLY A 259 26.09 -31.71 31.86
CA GLY A 259 26.03 -31.07 33.18
C GLY A 259 24.80 -30.19 33.39
N HIS A 260 23.76 -30.32 32.55
CA HIS A 260 22.43 -29.83 32.90
C HIS A 260 21.73 -30.84 33.82
N THR A 261 21.12 -30.35 34.90
CA THR A 261 20.30 -31.17 35.81
C THR A 261 18.95 -31.46 35.17
N GLY A 262 18.92 -32.45 34.27
CA GLY A 262 17.71 -32.95 33.61
C GLY A 262 17.92 -33.24 32.10
N ASP A 263 16.97 -33.96 31.52
CA ASP A 263 16.91 -34.23 30.07
C ASP A 263 16.10 -33.16 29.30
N GLU A 264 15.48 -32.23 30.03
CA GLU A 264 14.72 -31.10 29.51
C GLU A 264 15.61 -29.86 29.40
N LEU A 265 15.44 -29.08 28.32
CA LEU A 265 16.26 -27.91 28.05
C LEU A 265 15.49 -26.61 28.31
N ILE A 266 14.52 -26.30 27.45
CA ILE A 266 13.81 -25.01 27.44
C ILE A 266 12.31 -25.31 27.49
N GLY A 267 11.62 -24.75 28.48
CA GLY A 267 10.16 -24.87 28.62
C GLY A 267 9.64 -26.30 28.78
N GLY A 268 10.42 -27.18 29.42
CA GLY A 268 10.06 -28.59 29.63
C GLY A 268 10.12 -29.46 28.39
N LYS A 269 10.73 -28.99 27.28
CA LYS A 269 10.90 -29.76 26.05
C LYS A 269 12.28 -30.41 25.97
N LYS A 270 12.31 -31.62 25.39
CA LYS A 270 13.54 -32.37 25.11
C LYS A 270 14.28 -31.80 23.90
N LEU A 271 15.56 -32.16 23.76
CA LEU A 271 16.38 -31.69 22.64
C LEU A 271 15.85 -32.13 21.28
N SER A 272 15.37 -33.38 21.17
CA SER A 272 14.74 -33.90 19.95
C SER A 272 13.51 -33.09 19.53
N ASP A 273 12.63 -32.75 20.46
CA ASP A 273 11.44 -31.94 20.22
C ASP A 273 11.77 -30.53 19.77
N LEU A 274 12.75 -29.89 20.41
CA LEU A 274 13.22 -28.56 20.03
C LEU A 274 13.81 -28.56 18.61
N ALA A 275 14.62 -29.56 18.27
CA ALA A 275 15.17 -29.70 16.93
C ALA A 275 14.06 -29.94 15.88
N GLY A 276 13.04 -30.72 16.19
CA GLY A 276 11.86 -30.89 15.36
C GLY A 276 11.11 -29.56 15.14
N ILE A 277 10.85 -28.81 16.21
CA ILE A 277 10.20 -27.48 16.13
C ILE A 277 11.03 -26.51 15.29
N VAL A 278 12.35 -26.49 15.47
CA VAL A 278 13.27 -25.66 14.67
C VAL A 278 13.22 -26.06 13.19
N ALA A 279 13.17 -27.35 12.87
CA ALA A 279 13.04 -27.81 11.49
C ALA A 279 11.69 -27.41 10.88
N MET A 280 10.59 -27.55 11.64
CA MET A 280 9.27 -27.08 11.24
C MET A 280 9.29 -25.58 10.94
N ALA A 281 9.79 -24.77 11.88
CA ALA A 281 9.89 -23.33 11.73
C ALA A 281 10.74 -22.95 10.51
N SER A 282 11.84 -23.64 10.26
CA SER A 282 12.72 -23.39 9.12
C SER A 282 12.02 -23.66 7.79
N ILE A 283 11.29 -24.77 7.69
CA ILE A 283 10.52 -25.11 6.49
C ILE A 283 9.39 -24.10 6.29
N LEU A 284 8.68 -23.74 7.36
CA LEU A 284 7.60 -22.76 7.28
C LEU A 284 8.07 -21.37 6.89
N VAL A 285 9.23 -20.93 7.36
CA VAL A 285 9.81 -19.63 6.95
C VAL A 285 10.15 -19.65 5.47
N VAL A 286 10.78 -20.73 4.98
CA VAL A 286 11.18 -20.84 3.57
C VAL A 286 9.97 -20.99 2.63
N LEU A 287 9.06 -21.90 2.93
CA LEU A 287 7.87 -22.13 2.12
C LEU A 287 6.83 -21.02 2.30
N GLY A 288 6.77 -20.41 3.48
CA GLY A 288 5.94 -19.23 3.76
C GLY A 288 6.40 -18.02 2.98
N ALA A 289 7.71 -17.74 2.92
CA ALA A 289 8.23 -16.67 2.07
C ALA A 289 7.94 -16.93 0.59
N GLN A 290 8.13 -18.16 0.11
CA GLN A 290 7.76 -18.52 -1.27
C GLN A 290 6.25 -18.37 -1.54
N ALA A 291 5.40 -18.71 -0.57
CA ALA A 291 3.96 -18.50 -0.66
C ALA A 291 3.64 -17.01 -0.77
N ILE A 292 4.19 -16.17 0.12
CA ILE A 292 4.00 -14.72 0.11
C ILE A 292 4.54 -14.08 -1.18
N GLU A 293 5.68 -14.56 -1.68
CA GLU A 293 6.24 -14.13 -2.96
C GLU A 293 5.31 -14.49 -4.12
N LYS A 294 4.75 -15.71 -4.11
CA LYS A 294 3.79 -16.15 -5.12
C LYS A 294 2.50 -15.34 -5.10
N MET A 295 2.09 -14.83 -3.94
CA MET A 295 0.92 -13.94 -3.79
C MET A 295 1.15 -12.55 -4.39
N GLN A 296 2.40 -12.15 -4.66
CA GLN A 296 2.79 -10.88 -5.26
C GLN A 296 2.28 -9.63 -4.51
N LEU A 297 2.23 -9.67 -3.19
CA LEU A 297 1.65 -8.62 -2.32
C LEU A 297 2.52 -7.35 -2.18
N GLY A 298 3.38 -7.06 -3.17
CA GLY A 298 4.31 -5.93 -3.17
C GLY A 298 5.21 -5.94 -1.94
N PHE A 299 5.03 -4.93 -1.06
CA PHE A 299 5.83 -4.73 0.14
C PHE A 299 5.95 -5.98 1.04
N ILE A 300 4.88 -6.78 1.19
CA ILE A 300 4.93 -7.98 2.04
C ILE A 300 5.86 -9.05 1.42
N SER A 301 5.87 -9.17 0.09
CA SER A 301 6.80 -10.06 -0.62
C SER A 301 8.25 -9.61 -0.44
N ASP A 302 8.52 -8.31 -0.47
CA ASP A 302 9.87 -7.80 -0.25
C ASP A 302 10.35 -8.01 1.20
N LEU A 303 9.48 -7.74 2.19
CA LEU A 303 9.78 -8.08 3.58
C LEU A 303 10.06 -9.57 3.77
N SER A 304 9.35 -10.45 3.06
CA SER A 304 9.59 -11.89 3.15
C SER A 304 10.97 -12.29 2.63
N LYS A 305 11.50 -11.61 1.61
CA LYS A 305 12.86 -11.83 1.07
C LYS A 305 13.94 -11.48 2.09
N GLU A 306 13.72 -10.44 2.90
CA GLU A 306 14.63 -10.06 3.98
C GLU A 306 14.46 -10.92 5.23
N LEU A 307 13.23 -11.39 5.49
CA LEU A 307 12.90 -12.22 6.65
C LEU A 307 13.62 -13.57 6.61
N VAL A 308 13.71 -14.23 5.44
CA VAL A 308 14.33 -15.57 5.36
C VAL A 308 15.80 -15.56 5.78
N PRO A 309 16.69 -14.71 5.21
CA PRO A 309 18.06 -14.59 5.71
C PRO A 309 18.13 -14.17 7.18
N GLY A 310 17.27 -13.23 7.61
CA GLY A 310 17.21 -12.79 9.01
C GLY A 310 16.91 -13.94 9.97
N TYR A 311 15.92 -14.77 9.64
CA TYR A 311 15.58 -15.97 10.38
C TYR A 311 16.76 -16.94 10.48
N PHE A 312 17.42 -17.27 9.36
CA PHE A 312 18.55 -18.21 9.37
C PHE A 312 19.77 -17.67 10.11
N ASN A 313 20.02 -16.36 10.05
CA ASN A 313 21.07 -15.69 10.81
C ASN A 313 20.84 -15.83 12.32
N ILE A 314 19.61 -15.59 12.79
CA ILE A 314 19.22 -15.79 14.19
C ILE A 314 19.31 -17.27 14.57
N LEU A 315 18.85 -18.18 13.71
CA LEU A 315 18.92 -19.61 13.97
C LEU A 315 20.36 -20.09 14.14
N ILE A 316 21.26 -19.70 13.23
CA ILE A 316 22.69 -20.00 13.31
C ILE A 316 23.29 -19.42 14.59
N ALA A 317 22.93 -18.20 14.96
CA ALA A 317 23.38 -17.59 16.22
C ALA A 317 22.98 -18.42 17.44
N VAL A 318 21.72 -18.87 17.51
CA VAL A 318 21.23 -19.72 18.60
C VAL A 318 21.98 -21.05 18.63
N ILE A 319 22.25 -21.66 17.47
CA ILE A 319 23.02 -22.91 17.37
C ILE A 319 24.46 -22.70 17.86
N ILE A 320 25.14 -21.63 17.42
CA ILE A 320 26.50 -21.29 17.86
C ILE A 320 26.53 -21.11 19.38
N PHE A 321 25.55 -20.41 19.93
CA PHE A 321 25.45 -20.19 21.37
C PHE A 321 25.22 -21.50 22.13
N ALA A 322 24.37 -22.39 21.64
CA ALA A 322 24.18 -23.72 22.22
C ALA A 322 25.48 -24.56 22.20
N VAL A 323 26.19 -24.55 21.07
CA VAL A 323 27.49 -25.21 20.92
C VAL A 323 28.55 -24.57 21.84
N ALA A 324 28.46 -23.26 22.12
CA ALA A 324 29.38 -22.58 23.04
C ALA A 324 29.38 -23.19 24.43
N PHE A 325 28.20 -23.50 24.99
CA PHE A 325 28.09 -24.18 26.27
C PHE A 325 28.74 -25.57 26.24
N PHE A 326 28.53 -26.32 25.16
CA PHE A 326 29.15 -27.63 24.98
C PHE A 326 30.68 -27.55 25.00
N VAL A 327 31.24 -26.71 24.13
CA VAL A 327 32.70 -26.56 23.97
C VAL A 327 33.33 -26.01 25.24
N ALA A 328 32.71 -25.02 25.88
CA ALA A 328 33.20 -24.43 27.12
C ALA A 328 33.25 -25.44 28.27
N ASN A 329 32.20 -26.25 28.42
CA ASN A 329 32.15 -27.30 29.44
C ASN A 329 33.20 -28.39 29.17
N PHE A 330 33.35 -28.84 27.92
CA PHE A 330 34.35 -29.84 27.54
C PHE A 330 35.77 -29.34 27.83
N LEU A 331 36.13 -28.15 27.34
CA LEU A 331 37.47 -27.58 27.53
C LEU A 331 37.78 -27.33 29.01
N SER A 332 36.80 -26.90 29.81
CA SER A 332 37.02 -26.68 31.25
C SER A 332 37.39 -27.95 32.00
N LYS A 333 36.90 -29.13 31.59
CA LYS A 333 37.23 -30.42 32.20
C LYS A 333 38.65 -30.88 31.90
N LEU A 334 39.24 -30.40 30.81
CA LEU A 334 40.63 -30.71 30.43
C LEU A 334 41.65 -29.88 31.24
N VAL A 335 41.19 -28.85 31.96
CA VAL A 335 42.05 -27.94 32.71
C VAL A 335 42.17 -28.41 34.17
N PRO A 336 43.38 -28.76 34.66
CA PRO A 336 43.56 -29.33 36.01
C PRO A 336 43.26 -28.37 37.16
N SER A 337 43.41 -27.05 36.95
CA SER A 337 43.21 -26.03 37.98
C SER A 337 41.77 -25.51 37.97
N PRO A 338 41.04 -25.52 39.11
CA PRO A 338 39.66 -25.04 39.19
C PRO A 338 39.48 -23.58 38.76
N PHE A 339 40.48 -22.73 39.06
CA PHE A 339 40.47 -21.32 38.66
C PHE A 339 40.54 -21.18 37.14
N TRP A 340 41.53 -21.83 36.51
CA TRP A 340 41.73 -21.76 35.06
C TRP A 340 40.61 -22.45 34.28
N ALA A 341 40.03 -23.53 34.80
CA ALA A 341 38.86 -24.18 34.23
C ALA A 341 37.67 -23.21 34.12
N LYS A 342 37.46 -22.38 35.15
CA LYS A 342 36.41 -21.35 35.17
C LYS A 342 36.69 -20.23 34.18
N VAL A 343 37.95 -19.76 34.10
CA VAL A 343 38.38 -18.76 33.12
C VAL A 343 38.19 -19.26 31.68
N VAL A 344 38.58 -20.50 31.39
CA VAL A 344 38.38 -21.12 30.07
C VAL A 344 36.90 -21.24 29.73
N LYS A 345 36.07 -21.70 30.67
CA LYS A 345 34.62 -21.82 30.45
C LYS A 345 33.99 -20.46 30.11
N ILE A 346 34.28 -19.42 30.90
CA ILE A 346 33.74 -18.07 30.66
C ILE A 346 34.28 -17.49 29.36
N GLY A 347 35.59 -17.63 29.11
CA GLY A 347 36.24 -17.11 27.90
C GLY A 347 35.65 -17.69 26.62
N VAL A 348 35.41 -19.00 26.58
CA VAL A 348 34.81 -19.68 25.41
C VAL A 348 33.35 -19.27 25.21
N ILE A 349 32.55 -19.13 26.27
CA ILE A 349 31.15 -18.68 26.17
C ILE A 349 31.09 -17.23 25.67
N VAL A 350 31.93 -16.33 26.20
CA VAL A 350 31.99 -14.93 25.76
C VAL A 350 32.45 -14.85 24.30
N PHE A 351 33.48 -15.61 23.93
CA PHE A 351 34.00 -15.68 22.57
C PHE A 351 32.93 -16.14 21.56
N LEU A 352 32.37 -17.34 21.75
CA LEU A 352 31.37 -17.88 20.82
C LEU A 352 30.02 -17.15 20.92
N GLY A 353 29.69 -16.58 22.08
CA GLY A 353 28.54 -15.69 22.23
C GLY A 353 28.68 -14.42 21.40
N ALA A 354 29.87 -13.83 21.36
CA ALA A 354 30.15 -12.72 20.46
C ALA A 354 30.03 -13.11 18.97
N VAL A 355 30.54 -14.29 18.59
CA VAL A 355 30.39 -14.84 17.23
C VAL A 355 28.90 -15.08 16.89
N ALA A 356 28.12 -15.62 17.81
CA ALA A 356 26.68 -15.82 17.65
C ALA A 356 25.95 -14.47 17.43
N LEU A 357 26.21 -13.48 18.28
CA LEU A 357 25.63 -12.14 18.16
C LEU A 357 25.99 -11.46 16.83
N GLN A 358 27.23 -11.63 16.36
CA GLN A 358 27.65 -11.13 15.05
C GLN A 358 26.87 -11.80 13.92
N LYS A 359 26.67 -13.13 13.98
CA LYS A 359 25.89 -13.89 12.98
C LYS A 359 24.41 -13.54 12.97
N ALA A 360 23.83 -13.20 14.12
CA ALA A 360 22.44 -12.76 14.21
C ALA A 360 22.16 -11.47 13.41
N ASN A 361 23.21 -10.74 12.99
CA ASN A 361 23.12 -9.54 12.16
C ASN A 361 22.16 -8.48 12.76
N ILE A 362 22.17 -8.33 14.08
CA ILE A 362 21.39 -7.29 14.75
C ILE A 362 22.05 -5.96 14.41
N SER A 363 21.32 -5.10 13.69
CA SER A 363 21.79 -3.91 12.96
C SER A 363 22.60 -2.91 13.79
N SER A 364 22.56 -3.00 15.12
CA SER A 364 23.32 -2.16 16.05
C SER A 364 24.71 -2.72 16.43
N LEU A 365 24.96 -4.01 16.19
CA LEU A 365 26.19 -4.72 16.55
C LEU A 365 27.13 -4.94 15.35
N THR A 366 26.69 -4.63 14.13
CA THR A 366 27.52 -4.79 12.93
C THR A 366 28.38 -3.57 12.58
N ASN A 367 28.27 -2.48 13.35
CA ASN A 367 29.18 -1.33 13.26
C ASN A 367 30.64 -1.78 13.36
N GLU A 368 31.51 -1.19 12.53
CA GLU A 368 32.95 -1.51 12.49
C GLU A 368 33.59 -1.46 13.88
N THR A 369 33.15 -0.52 14.73
CA THR A 369 33.61 -0.39 16.12
C THR A 369 33.29 -1.60 16.99
N PHE A 370 32.10 -2.19 16.86
CA PHE A 370 31.72 -3.37 17.64
C PHE A 370 32.35 -4.64 17.08
N GLN A 371 32.54 -4.73 15.75
CA GLN A 371 33.31 -5.82 15.14
C GLN A 371 34.77 -5.81 15.58
N VAL A 372 35.40 -4.64 15.68
CA VAL A 372 36.75 -4.47 16.24
C VAL A 372 36.77 -4.83 17.73
N LEU A 373 35.75 -4.43 18.51
CA LEU A 373 35.66 -4.77 19.93
C LEU A 373 35.53 -6.29 20.15
N ILE A 374 34.68 -6.95 19.38
CA ILE A 374 34.54 -8.41 19.37
C ILE A 374 35.87 -9.03 18.95
N THR A 375 36.45 -8.64 17.81
CA THR A 375 37.72 -9.19 17.31
C THR A 375 38.84 -8.99 18.32
N ALA A 376 38.92 -7.83 18.98
CA ALA A 376 39.87 -7.57 20.06
C ALA A 376 39.62 -8.47 21.27
N ALA A 377 38.36 -8.69 21.67
CA ALA A 377 38.00 -9.61 22.75
C ALA A 377 38.33 -11.08 22.39
N ILE A 378 38.13 -11.46 21.13
CA ILE A 378 38.53 -12.75 20.56
C ILE A 378 40.05 -12.94 20.68
N VAL A 379 40.83 -11.97 20.18
CA VAL A 379 42.30 -12.03 20.20
C VAL A 379 42.82 -12.00 21.63
N ALA A 380 42.27 -11.14 22.49
CA ALA A 380 42.64 -11.06 23.90
C ALA A 380 42.32 -12.37 24.65
N GLY A 381 41.17 -13.00 24.38
CA GLY A 381 40.80 -14.30 24.94
C GLY A 381 41.74 -15.42 24.48
N ALA A 382 42.04 -15.50 23.18
CA ALA A 382 42.99 -16.47 22.63
C ALA A 382 44.41 -16.28 23.20
N PHE A 383 44.85 -15.02 23.34
CA PHE A 383 46.15 -14.67 23.92
C PHE A 383 46.21 -15.01 25.40
N ALA A 384 45.16 -14.71 26.18
CA ALA A 384 45.08 -15.05 27.60
C ALA A 384 45.10 -16.57 27.83
N LEU A 385 44.45 -17.36 26.97
CA LEU A 385 44.47 -18.82 27.02
C LEU A 385 45.85 -19.39 26.62
N GLY A 386 46.48 -18.83 25.58
CA GLY A 386 47.81 -19.25 25.12
C GLY A 386 48.93 -18.92 26.11
N VAL A 387 48.98 -17.67 26.59
CA VAL A 387 50.02 -17.19 27.52
C VAL A 387 49.76 -17.68 28.94
N GLY A 388 48.51 -17.66 29.41
CA GLY A 388 48.13 -18.19 30.72
C GLY A 388 48.40 -19.70 30.84
N GLY A 389 48.13 -20.46 29.77
CA GLY A 389 48.49 -21.89 29.69
C GLY A 389 50.00 -22.13 29.72
N ALA A 390 50.77 -21.34 28.95
CA ALA A 390 52.22 -21.44 28.93
C ALA A 390 52.87 -21.11 30.29
N ILE A 391 52.36 -20.10 31.00
CA ILE A 391 52.87 -19.70 32.33
C ILE A 391 52.50 -20.74 33.40
N ALA A 392 51.28 -21.30 33.36
CA ALA A 392 50.87 -22.34 34.29
C ALA A 392 51.71 -23.62 34.15
N ILE A 393 52.09 -23.99 32.92
CA ILE A 393 53.00 -25.11 32.63
C ILE A 393 54.44 -24.77 33.02
N GLY A 394 54.90 -23.54 32.76
CA GLY A 394 56.25 -23.08 33.08
C GLY A 394 56.54 -22.96 34.58
N LEU A 395 55.56 -22.55 35.39
CA LEU A 395 55.71 -22.41 36.85
C LEU A 395 55.42 -23.70 37.62
N GLY A 396 54.46 -24.53 37.17
CA GLY A 396 54.09 -25.78 37.86
C GLY A 396 54.74 -27.06 37.32
N GLY A 397 55.32 -27.04 36.11
CA GLY A 397 55.93 -28.22 35.46
C GLY A 397 57.38 -28.48 35.86
N ARG A 398 58.02 -27.54 36.57
CA ARG A 398 59.46 -27.55 36.88
C ARG A 398 59.88 -28.79 37.68
N GLU A 399 59.07 -29.23 38.64
CA GLU A 399 59.34 -30.43 39.45
C GLU A 399 59.12 -31.74 38.70
N ARG A 400 58.17 -31.78 37.76
CA ARG A 400 57.94 -32.97 36.90
C ARG A 400 59.02 -33.09 35.82
N ALA A 401 59.47 -31.98 35.25
CA ALA A 401 60.61 -31.95 34.34
C ALA A 401 61.90 -32.37 35.06
N LYS A 402 62.10 -31.91 36.30
CA LYS A 402 63.25 -32.30 37.13
C LYS A 402 63.25 -33.80 37.45
N LYS A 403 62.12 -34.38 37.88
CA LYS A 403 62.00 -35.85 38.11
C LYS A 403 62.18 -36.69 36.85
N PHE A 404 61.78 -36.18 35.68
CA PHE A 404 61.97 -36.87 34.40
C PHE A 404 63.45 -36.87 33.98
N LEU A 405 64.14 -35.74 34.17
CA LEU A 405 65.58 -35.61 33.92
C LEU A 405 66.41 -36.42 34.94
N ASP A 406 66.03 -36.45 36.22
CA ASP A 406 66.72 -37.23 37.25
C ASP A 406 66.62 -38.76 36.99
N ARG A 407 65.53 -39.23 36.36
CA ARG A 407 65.39 -40.64 35.95
C ARG A 407 66.29 -41.03 34.76
N PHE A 408 66.66 -40.08 33.90
CA PHE A 408 67.53 -40.34 32.75
C PHE A 408 69.00 -39.96 33.02
N GLY A 409 69.26 -39.01 33.93
CA GLY A 409 70.61 -38.61 34.35
C GLY A 409 71.25 -39.52 35.39
N SER A 410 70.52 -40.51 35.92
CA SER A 410 71.06 -41.50 36.87
C SER A 410 71.61 -42.77 36.19
N ASN A 411 71.59 -42.86 34.86
CA ASN A 411 72.06 -44.02 34.10
C ASN A 411 73.27 -43.72 33.18
N SER A 412 74.02 -42.66 33.47
CA SER A 412 75.35 -42.41 32.89
C SER A 412 76.39 -42.30 33.99
#